data_AF-A0A938D710-F1
#
_entry.id   AF-A0A938D710-F1
#
_cell.length_a   1.000
_cell.length_b   1.000
_cell.length_c   1.000
_cell.angle_alpha   90.00
_cell.angle_beta   90.00
_cell.angle_gamma   90.00
#
_symmetry.space_group_name_H-M   'P 1'
#
loop_
_entity.id
_entity.type
_entity.pdbx_description
1 polymer ?
#
loop_
_entity_poly.entity_id
_entity_poly.type
_entity_poly.pdbx_seq_one_letter_code
_entity_poly.pdbx_strand_id
1 'polypeptide(L)'
;MTAPKGYSARQIRLHWIVTALIILQFLLHEPMSEAWDMIEDGQGPGSDWLVMSHVIGGILVLIFALWRLALRATRGVPPPPDSEPPLLRRAAHLGYLALYALMIAMPLSGMAA
;
A
#
# COMPACT_ATOMS: atom_id res chain seq x y z
N MET A 1 -18.60 7.13 -21.70
CA MET A 1 -17.18 6.82 -21.99
C MET A 1 -17.08 5.30 -22.12
N THR A 2 -16.42 4.78 -23.15
CA THR A 2 -16.22 3.33 -23.33
C THR A 2 -15.30 2.77 -22.23
N ALA A 3 -15.66 1.63 -21.64
CA ALA A 3 -14.83 0.99 -20.62
C ALA A 3 -13.44 0.60 -21.19
N PRO A 4 -12.36 0.76 -20.42
CA PRO A 4 -11.02 0.39 -20.89
C PRO A 4 -10.91 -1.13 -21.07
N LYS A 5 -10.24 -1.57 -22.14
CA LYS A 5 -10.01 -2.99 -22.43
C LYS A 5 -8.96 -3.65 -21.52
N GLY A 6 -8.13 -2.85 -20.85
CA GLY A 6 -7.01 -3.31 -20.04
C GLY A 6 -6.43 -2.20 -19.17
N TYR A 7 -5.61 -2.57 -18.20
CA TYR A 7 -4.84 -1.61 -17.43
C TYR A 7 -3.77 -0.95 -18.30
N SER A 8 -3.58 0.35 -18.15
CA SER A 8 -2.49 1.05 -18.83
C SER A 8 -1.12 0.65 -18.27
N ALA A 9 -0.07 0.77 -19.07
CA ALA A 9 1.32 0.53 -18.62
C ALA A 9 1.72 1.36 -17.39
N ARG A 10 1.09 2.52 -17.17
CA ARG A 10 1.28 3.31 -15.94
C ARG A 10 0.65 2.66 -14.72
N GLN A 11 -0.59 2.18 -14.83
CA GLN A 11 -1.27 1.48 -13.73
C GLN A 11 -0.52 0.19 -13.34
N ILE A 12 -0.02 -0.55 -14.34
CA ILE A 12 0.74 -1.78 -14.11
C ILE A 12 2.08 -1.49 -13.41
N ARG A 13 2.85 -0.52 -13.90
CA ARG A 13 4.13 -0.14 -13.24
C ARG A 13 3.91 0.32 -11.81
N LEU A 14 2.92 1.20 -11.59
CA LEU A 14 2.63 1.73 -10.26
C LEU A 14 2.16 0.62 -9.29
N HIS A 15 1.40 -0.36 -9.80
CA HIS A 15 1.03 -1.53 -9.00
C HIS A 15 2.27 -2.28 -8.52
N TRP A 16 3.18 -2.64 -9.43
CA TRP A 16 4.37 -3.40 -9.06
C TRP A 16 5.35 -2.63 -8.17
N ILE A 17 5.47 -1.30 -8.35
CA ILE A 17 6.25 -0.46 -7.44
C ILE A 17 5.67 -0.53 -6.02
N VAL A 18 4.36 -0.38 -5.85
CA VAL A 18 3.72 -0.47 -4.54
C VAL A 18 3.89 -1.87 -3.94
N THR A 19 3.75 -2.93 -4.75
CA THR A 19 3.99 -4.31 -4.30
C THR A 19 5.42 -4.49 -3.78
N ALA A 20 6.42 -4.01 -4.52
CA ALA A 20 7.82 -4.09 -4.11
C ALA A 20 8.09 -3.31 -2.81
N LEU A 21 7.51 -2.10 -2.68
CA LEU A 21 7.61 -1.31 -1.46
C LEU A 21 6.99 -2.05 -0.27
N ILE A 22 5.78 -2.60 -0.41
CA ILE A 22 5.12 -3.36 0.66
C ILE A 22 5.98 -4.56 1.08
N ILE A 23 6.52 -5.33 0.12
CA ILE A 23 7.43 -6.44 0.43
C ILE A 23 8.64 -5.95 1.23
N LEU A 24 9.26 -4.84 0.81
CA LEU A 24 10.37 -4.25 1.54
C LEU A 24 9.98 -3.85 2.97
N GLN A 25 8.81 -3.25 3.17
CA GLN A 25 8.31 -2.88 4.50
C GLN A 25 8.11 -4.11 5.40
N PHE A 26 7.59 -5.22 4.84
CA PHE A 26 7.49 -6.49 5.57
C PHE A 26 8.87 -7.05 5.92
N LEU A 27 9.86 -6.97 5.03
CA LEU A 27 11.21 -7.48 5.33
C LEU A 27 11.98 -6.61 6.33
N LEU A 28 11.68 -5.30 6.37
CA LEU A 28 12.34 -4.33 7.24
C LEU A 28 11.50 -4.00 8.48
N HIS A 29 10.66 -4.93 8.96
CA HIS A 29 9.82 -4.67 10.13
C HIS A 29 10.61 -4.76 11.45
N GLU A 30 11.62 -5.63 11.54
CA GLU A 30 12.35 -5.89 12.79
C GLU A 30 13.06 -4.64 13.34
N PRO A 31 13.86 -3.89 12.53
CA PRO A 31 14.53 -2.69 13.03
C PRO A 31 13.54 -1.61 13.52
N MET A 32 12.37 -1.52 12.88
CA MET A 32 11.32 -0.60 13.32
C MET A 32 10.68 -1.04 14.64
N SER A 33 10.50 -2.35 14.86
CA SER A 33 10.01 -2.90 16.12
C SER A 33 10.99 -2.61 17.26
N GLU A 34 12.28 -2.88 17.04
CA GLU A 34 13.32 -2.61 18.04
C GLU A 34 13.40 -1.12 18.39
N ALA A 35 13.31 -0.24 17.39
CA ALA A 35 13.29 1.20 17.61
C ALA A 35 12.05 1.65 18.42
N TRP A 36 10.91 0.98 18.23
CA TRP A 36 9.70 1.26 19.00
C TRP A 36 9.85 0.81 20.47
N ASP A 37 10.38 -0.39 20.70
CA ASP A 37 10.66 -0.89 22.06
C ASP A 37 11.63 0.04 22.80
N MET A 38 12.67 0.54 22.13
CA MET A 38 13.58 1.54 22.69
C MET A 38 12.86 2.82 23.13
N ILE A 39 11.91 3.31 22.31
CA ILE A 39 11.12 4.50 22.64
C ILE A 39 10.24 4.23 23.87
N GLU A 40 9.59 3.06 23.95
CA GLU A 40 8.78 2.66 25.10
C GLU A 40 9.61 2.56 26.40
N ASP A 41 10.86 2.09 26.29
CA ASP A 41 11.83 2.03 27.39
C ASP A 41 12.42 3.40 27.76
N GLY A 42 12.00 4.49 27.10
CA GLY A 42 12.48 5.86 27.35
C GLY A 42 13.86 6.14 26.77
N GLN A 43 14.34 5.30 25.85
CA GLN A 43 15.59 5.49 25.13
C GLN A 43 15.34 6.25 23.82
N GLY A 44 16.34 7.00 23.36
CA GLY A 44 16.25 7.68 22.07
C GLY A 44 16.32 6.66 20.94
N PRO A 45 15.46 6.74 19.90
CA PRO A 45 15.58 5.86 18.74
C PRO A 45 16.96 6.10 18.12
N GLY A 46 17.76 5.04 18.02
CA GLY A 46 19.05 5.11 17.35
C GLY A 46 18.88 5.66 15.93
N SER A 47 19.89 6.37 15.41
CA SER A 47 19.89 6.87 14.03
C SER A 47 20.18 5.73 13.04
N ASP A 48 19.30 4.74 12.98
CA ASP A 48 19.41 3.59 12.08
C ASP A 48 18.81 3.94 10.70
N TRP A 49 19.63 3.74 9.67
CA TRP A 49 19.20 3.87 8.28
C TRP A 49 18.04 2.94 7.93
N LEU A 50 17.97 1.73 8.51
CA LEU A 50 16.90 0.79 8.27
C LEU A 50 15.56 1.30 8.80
N VAL A 51 15.53 1.91 9.98
CA VAL A 51 14.34 2.58 10.54
C VAL A 51 13.89 3.72 9.64
N MET A 52 14.81 4.58 9.20
CA MET A 52 14.49 5.67 8.26
C MET A 52 13.96 5.15 6.92
N SER A 53 14.51 4.06 6.41
CA SER A 53 14.04 3.44 5.17
C SER A 53 12.63 2.85 5.31
N HIS A 54 12.27 2.34 6.48
CA HIS A 54 10.90 1.93 6.79
C HIS A 54 9.95 3.13 6.75
N VAL A 55 10.25 4.20 7.52
CA VAL A 55 9.40 5.40 7.58
C VAL A 55 9.20 6.02 6.18
N ILE A 56 10.27 6.24 5.43
CA ILE A 56 10.19 6.81 4.07
C ILE A 56 9.42 5.86 3.14
N GLY A 57 9.65 4.55 3.24
CA GLY A 57 8.95 3.55 2.45
C GLY A 57 7.45 3.53 2.72
N GLY A 58 7.02 3.63 3.99
CA GLY A 58 5.62 3.75 4.37
C GLY A 58 4.95 5.00 3.77
N ILE A 59 5.63 6.14 3.81
CA ILE A 59 5.15 7.39 3.18
C ILE A 59 5.01 7.23 1.66
N LEU A 60 5.98 6.59 0.99
CA LEU A 60 5.91 6.31 -0.44
C LEU A 60 4.75 5.37 -0.80
N VAL A 61 4.48 4.35 0.02
CA VAL A 61 3.31 3.47 -0.15
C VAL A 61 2.02 4.30 -0.12
N LEU A 62 1.87 5.19 0.87
CA LEU A 62 0.69 6.06 0.98
C LEU A 62 0.52 6.93 -0.28
N ILE A 63 1.57 7.66 -0.67
CA ILE A 63 1.53 8.55 -1.84
C ILE A 63 1.14 7.76 -3.11
N PHE A 64 1.77 6.61 -3.34
CA PHE A 64 1.49 5.81 -4.53
C PHE A 64 0.14 5.10 -4.47
N ALA A 65 -0.36 4.72 -3.29
CA ALA A 65 -1.72 4.20 -3.14
C ALA A 65 -2.77 5.26 -3.50
N LEU A 66 -2.60 6.51 -3.03
CA LEU A 66 -3.47 7.63 -3.41
C LEU A 66 -3.39 7.93 -4.91
N TRP A 67 -2.18 7.89 -5.50
CA TRP A 67 -2.02 8.03 -6.94
C TRP A 67 -2.71 6.90 -7.72
N ARG A 68 -2.64 5.66 -7.24
CA ARG A 68 -3.38 4.52 -7.84
C ARG A 68 -4.89 4.75 -7.81
N LEU A 69 -5.43 5.26 -6.70
CA LEU A 69 -6.85 5.61 -6.60
C LEU A 69 -7.25 6.72 -7.58
N ALA A 70 -6.42 7.77 -7.69
CA ALA A 70 -6.65 8.85 -8.66
C ALA A 70 -6.61 8.34 -10.12
N LEU A 71 -5.68 7.45 -10.45
CA LEU A 71 -5.62 6.82 -11.78
C LEU A 71 -6.82 5.91 -12.04
N ARG A 72 -7.28 5.16 -11.03
CA ARG A 72 -8.49 4.34 -11.12
C ARG A 72 -9.72 5.20 -11.37
N ALA A 73 -9.85 6.33 -10.68
CA ALA A 73 -10.98 7.26 -10.85
C ALA A 73 -10.98 7.94 -12.23
N THR A 74 -9.81 8.33 -12.73
CA THR A 74 -9.70 9.10 -13.99
C THR A 74 -9.64 8.23 -15.25
N ARG A 75 -9.06 7.02 -15.18
CA ARG A 75 -8.91 6.11 -16.33
C ARG A 75 -9.89 4.94 -16.33
N GLY A 76 -10.51 4.65 -15.18
CA GLY A 76 -11.29 3.45 -14.99
C GLY A 76 -10.43 2.18 -14.86
N VAL A 77 -11.14 1.06 -14.77
CA VAL A 77 -10.59 -0.30 -14.74
C VAL A 77 -11.36 -1.18 -15.72
N PRO A 78 -10.74 -2.26 -16.23
CA PRO A 78 -11.46 -3.22 -17.06
C PRO A 78 -12.67 -3.80 -16.31
N PRO A 79 -13.78 -4.08 -17.00
CA PRO A 79 -14.93 -4.71 -16.39
C PRO A 79 -14.57 -6.12 -15.89
N PRO A 80 -15.21 -6.59 -14.80
CA PRO A 80 -15.06 -7.98 -14.37
C PRO A 80 -15.61 -8.95 -15.44
N PRO A 81 -15.14 -10.21 -15.49
CA PRO A 81 -15.68 -11.21 -16.41
C PRO A 81 -17.18 -11.45 -16.18
N ASP A 82 -17.96 -11.59 -17.25
CA ASP A 82 -19.41 -11.80 -17.16
C ASP A 82 -19.80 -13.12 -16.46
N SER A 83 -18.90 -14.10 -16.47
CA SER A 83 -19.09 -15.42 -15.86
C SER A 83 -18.57 -15.55 -14.42
N GLU A 84 -18.16 -14.44 -13.78
CA GLU A 84 -17.60 -14.49 -12.42
C GLU A 84 -18.67 -14.83 -11.36
N PRO A 85 -18.49 -15.89 -10.54
CA PRO A 85 -19.41 -16.23 -9.46
C PRO A 85 -19.63 -15.06 -8.49
N PRO A 86 -20.87 -14.79 -8.03
CA PRO A 86 -21.17 -13.64 -7.17
C PRO A 86 -20.38 -13.58 -5.86
N LEU A 87 -20.03 -14.76 -5.29
CA LEU A 87 -19.21 -14.85 -4.09
C LEU A 87 -17.77 -14.37 -4.34
N LEU A 88 -17.15 -14.82 -5.44
CA LEU A 88 -15.79 -14.43 -5.80
C LEU A 88 -15.72 -12.93 -6.13
N ARG A 89 -16.72 -12.41 -6.82
CA ARG A 89 -16.83 -10.96 -7.10
C ARG A 89 -16.87 -10.13 -5.81
N ARG A 90 -17.62 -10.57 -4.78
CA ARG A 90 -17.66 -9.91 -3.48
C ARG A 90 -16.34 -10.03 -2.73
N ALA A 91 -15.74 -11.22 -2.71
CA ALA A 91 -14.44 -11.44 -2.07
C ALA A 91 -13.34 -10.57 -2.70
N ALA A 92 -13.29 -10.48 -4.03
CA ALA A 92 -12.39 -9.60 -4.75
C ALA A 92 -12.63 -8.13 -4.38
N HIS A 93 -13.90 -7.72 -4.27
CA HIS A 93 -14.26 -6.36 -3.87
C HIS A 93 -13.76 -6.02 -2.47
N LEU A 94 -14.07 -6.87 -1.49
CA LEU A 94 -13.65 -6.68 -0.11
C LEU A 94 -12.13 -6.73 0.02
N GLY A 95 -11.47 -7.64 -0.68
CA GLY A 95 -10.02 -7.77 -0.67
C GLY A 95 -9.33 -6.50 -1.15
N TYR A 96 -9.75 -5.93 -2.29
CA TYR A 96 -9.12 -4.70 -2.75
C TYR A 96 -9.42 -3.51 -1.81
N LEU A 97 -10.62 -3.44 -1.23
CA LEU A 97 -10.98 -2.38 -0.29
C LEU A 97 -10.13 -2.47 0.98
N ALA A 98 -9.99 -3.66 1.54
CA ALA A 98 -9.15 -3.92 2.71
C ALA A 98 -7.69 -3.55 2.45
N LEU A 99 -7.15 -3.93 1.28
CA LEU A 99 -5.78 -3.57 0.90
C LEU A 99 -5.59 -2.06 0.82
N TYR A 100 -6.51 -1.31 0.20
CA TYR A 100 -6.40 0.16 0.18
C TYR A 100 -6.55 0.78 1.56
N ALA A 101 -7.45 0.26 2.39
CA ALA A 101 -7.60 0.72 3.77
C ALA A 101 -6.29 0.53 4.56
N LEU A 102 -5.67 -0.65 4.48
CA LEU A 102 -4.41 -0.95 5.15
C LEU A 102 -3.25 -0.10 4.63
N MET A 103 -3.11 0.04 3.30
CA MET A 103 -2.05 0.86 2.68
C MET A 103 -2.14 2.34 3.06
N ILE A 104 -3.32 2.82 3.49
CA ILE A 104 -3.53 4.21 3.89
C ILE A 104 -3.44 4.36 5.42
N ALA A 105 -4.13 3.49 6.16
CA ALA A 105 -4.24 3.59 7.61
C ALA A 105 -2.89 3.34 8.30
N MET A 106 -2.12 2.35 7.87
CA MET A 106 -0.86 1.98 8.53
C MET A 106 0.21 3.09 8.47
N PRO A 107 0.49 3.73 7.31
CA PRO A 107 1.43 4.85 7.30
C PRO A 107 0.90 6.08 8.05
N LEU A 108 -0.41 6.32 8.03
CA LEU A 108 -1.02 7.42 8.78
C LEU A 108 -0.91 7.21 10.29
N SER A 109 -1.12 5.99 10.79
CA SER A 109 -0.93 5.70 12.20
C SER A 109 0.53 5.85 12.62
N GLY A 110 1.47 5.41 11.78
CA GLY A 110 2.91 5.59 12.06
C GLY A 110 3.35 7.06 12.09
N MET A 111 2.75 7.94 11.27
CA MET A 111 3.04 9.39 11.30
C MET A 111 2.40 10.12 12.48
N ALA A 112 1.37 9.53 13.08
CA ALA A 112 0.64 10.13 14.21
C ALA A 112 1.20 9.73 15.57
N ALA A 113 2.10 8.74 15.61
CA ALA A 113 2.82 8.26 16.78
C ALA A 113 4.05 9.13 17.06
#